data_AF-A0AAV6RQS7-F1
#
_entry.id   AF-A0AAV6RQS7-F1
#
_cell.length_a   1.000
_cell.length_b   1.000
_cell.length_c   1.000
_cell.angle_alpha   90.00
_cell.angle_beta   90.00
_cell.angle_gamma   90.00
#
_symmetry.space_group_name_H-M   'P 1'
#
loop_
_entity.id
_entity.type
_entity.pdbx_description
1 polymer ?
#
loop_
_entity_poly.entity_id
_entity_poly.type
_entity_poly.pdbx_seq_one_letter_code
_entity_poly.pdbx_strand_id
1 'polypeptide(L)'
;MPGAAGRNKRKKQLKGKDAKLQKEATFIQWNYESPPCRSVAELQQCNKDELETELKQILDLQNPDTCMREAALLDFYSSVFSWAKESNFSPTQTSFSVALLQTLLENIRDKHMCMVENLGEFAKALAPACQNPMEDDSSPLLDVEDAKELTSYFKTSLFQKYNLFQFLLTTPREESLSSEAKTIEVFTYPDTPLEESVPANLYLE
;
A
#
# COMPACT_ATOMS: atom_id res chain seq x y z
N MET A 1 7.60 -9.57 73.28
CA MET A 1 7.96 -10.42 72.12
C MET A 1 6.67 -10.90 71.47
N PRO A 2 6.18 -10.17 70.43
CA PRO A 2 6.09 -10.78 69.10
C PRO A 2 6.34 -9.77 67.95
N GLY A 3 6.54 -10.27 66.72
CA GLY A 3 6.20 -9.50 65.51
C GLY A 3 7.28 -9.36 64.43
N ALA A 4 7.72 -10.45 63.79
CA ALA A 4 8.62 -10.36 62.61
C ALA A 4 8.29 -11.38 61.49
N ALA A 5 7.01 -11.71 61.27
CA ALA A 5 6.58 -12.63 60.19
C ALA A 5 5.84 -11.95 59.02
N GLY A 6 5.76 -10.61 58.99
CA GLY A 6 4.90 -9.88 58.03
C GLY A 6 5.58 -9.25 56.81
N ARG A 7 6.92 -9.08 56.79
CA ARG A 7 7.57 -8.23 55.77
C ARG A 7 8.11 -8.96 54.53
N ASN A 8 8.35 -10.27 54.58
CA ASN A 8 8.94 -11.00 53.44
C ASN A 8 7.95 -11.55 52.41
N LYS A 9 6.64 -11.56 52.68
CA LYS A 9 5.63 -11.92 51.66
C LYS A 9 5.28 -10.78 50.70
N ARG A 10 5.47 -9.51 51.10
CA ARG A 10 5.17 -8.35 50.25
C ARG A 10 6.27 -8.03 49.22
N LYS A 11 7.53 -8.39 49.48
CA LYS A 11 8.63 -8.19 48.51
C LYS A 11 8.72 -9.27 47.42
N LYS A 12 8.13 -10.45 47.62
CA LYS A 12 8.02 -11.49 46.57
C LYS A 12 6.81 -11.30 45.65
N GLN A 13 5.78 -10.58 46.10
CA GLN A 13 4.58 -10.26 45.32
C GLN A 13 4.73 -8.99 44.45
N LEU A 14 5.70 -8.11 44.72
CA LEU A 14 5.99 -6.94 43.87
C LEU A 14 7.10 -7.19 42.82
N LYS A 15 7.74 -8.37 42.79
CA LYS A 15 8.80 -8.68 41.82
C LYS A 15 8.40 -9.69 40.74
N GLY A 16 7.14 -10.12 40.76
CA GLY A 16 6.56 -11.04 39.77
C GLY A 16 5.42 -10.44 38.94
N LYS A 17 5.18 -9.12 39.04
CA LYS A 17 4.11 -8.43 38.30
C LYS A 17 4.60 -7.47 37.21
N ASP A 18 5.88 -7.13 37.18
CA ASP A 18 6.49 -6.30 36.13
C ASP A 18 7.23 -7.13 35.05
N ALA A 19 7.02 -8.45 35.03
CA ALA A 19 7.54 -9.35 34.01
C ALA A 19 6.42 -10.09 33.25
N LYS A 20 5.22 -9.52 33.25
CA LYS A 20 4.18 -9.86 32.26
C LYS A 20 4.00 -8.66 31.33
N LEU A 21 5.10 -8.23 30.71
CA LEU A 21 5.02 -7.65 29.38
C LEU A 21 4.51 -8.80 28.52
N GLN A 22 3.21 -8.85 28.31
CA GLN A 22 2.59 -9.65 27.28
C GLN A 22 3.27 -9.25 25.97
N LYS A 23 4.24 -10.07 25.53
CA LYS A 23 4.56 -10.16 24.11
C LYS A 23 3.40 -10.92 23.47
N GLU A 24 2.28 -10.23 23.32
CA GLU A 24 1.33 -10.63 22.29
C GLU A 24 2.07 -10.44 20.98
N ALA A 25 2.23 -11.51 20.21
CA ALA A 25 2.65 -11.41 18.84
C ALA A 25 1.46 -10.85 18.03
N THR A 26 1.11 -9.59 18.29
CA THR A 26 0.03 -8.90 17.60
C THR A 26 0.56 -8.56 16.22
N PHE A 27 0.05 -9.25 15.20
CA PHE A 27 0.32 -8.90 13.81
C PHE A 27 -0.24 -7.51 13.50
N ILE A 28 0.34 -6.84 12.50
CA ILE A 28 -0.10 -5.51 12.10
C ILE A 28 -1.53 -5.54 11.55
N GLN A 29 -2.29 -4.48 11.81
CA GLN A 29 -3.66 -4.31 11.32
C GLN A 29 -3.82 -2.89 10.79
N TRP A 30 -4.67 -2.74 9.78
CA TRP A 30 -4.89 -1.44 9.17
C TRP A 30 -5.91 -0.68 9.99
N ASN A 31 -5.42 0.23 10.81
CA ASN A 31 -6.23 1.02 11.73
C ASN A 31 -6.51 2.38 11.11
N TYR A 32 -7.57 2.48 10.33
CA TYR A 32 -8.11 3.77 9.89
C TYR A 32 -9.42 4.05 10.64
N GLU A 33 -9.31 4.73 11.78
CA GLU A 33 -10.44 4.97 12.70
C GLU A 33 -11.07 6.37 12.53
N SER A 34 -10.74 7.12 11.48
CA SER A 34 -11.34 8.45 11.27
C SER A 34 -12.73 8.32 10.63
N PRO A 35 -13.81 8.80 11.27
CA PRO A 35 -15.11 8.92 10.62
C PRO A 35 -15.02 9.87 9.41
N PRO A 36 -15.76 9.63 8.30
CA PRO A 36 -16.86 8.68 8.12
C PRO A 36 -16.42 7.30 7.56
N CYS A 37 -15.15 6.93 7.63
CA CYS A 37 -14.62 5.83 6.84
C CYS A 37 -15.17 4.46 7.25
N ARG A 38 -15.51 3.68 6.22
CA ARG A 38 -16.02 2.32 6.34
C ARG A 38 -14.96 1.37 6.90
N SER A 39 -15.41 0.31 7.57
CA SER A 39 -14.57 -0.79 8.00
C SER A 39 -13.99 -1.56 6.81
N VAL A 40 -12.90 -2.30 7.03
CA VAL A 40 -12.29 -3.17 6.00
C VAL A 40 -13.29 -4.15 5.39
N ALA A 41 -14.21 -4.68 6.20
CA ALA A 41 -15.24 -5.61 5.75
C ALA A 41 -16.25 -4.95 4.78
N GLU A 42 -16.57 -3.68 4.99
CA GLU A 42 -17.45 -2.90 4.13
C GLU A 42 -16.72 -2.44 2.85
N LEU A 43 -15.46 -2.03 2.96
CA LEU A 43 -14.61 -1.66 1.82
C LEU A 43 -14.43 -2.84 0.85
N GLN A 44 -14.23 -4.05 1.37
CA GLN A 44 -14.10 -5.26 0.54
C GLN A 44 -15.38 -5.61 -0.23
N GLN A 45 -16.54 -5.15 0.24
CA GLN A 45 -17.83 -5.35 -0.43
C GLN A 45 -18.15 -4.28 -1.48
N CYS A 46 -17.48 -3.14 -1.44
CA CYS A 46 -17.68 -2.06 -2.39
C CYS A 46 -17.40 -2.51 -3.83
N ASN A 47 -18.05 -1.85 -4.79
CA ASN A 47 -17.61 -1.92 -6.18
C ASN A 47 -16.34 -1.05 -6.38
N LYS A 48 -15.75 -1.12 -7.57
CA LYS A 48 -14.48 -0.44 -7.87
C LYS A 48 -14.55 1.07 -7.63
N ASP A 49 -15.58 1.74 -8.17
CA ASP A 49 -15.69 3.20 -8.11
C ASP A 49 -15.95 3.70 -6.69
N GLU A 50 -16.78 2.97 -5.94
CA GLU A 50 -17.03 3.24 -4.51
C GLU A 50 -15.76 3.05 -3.67
N LEU A 51 -15.04 1.95 -3.90
CA LEU A 51 -13.79 1.66 -3.19
C LEU A 51 -12.75 2.76 -3.45
N GLU A 52 -12.55 3.15 -4.70
CA GLU A 52 -11.61 4.22 -5.04
C GLU A 52 -12.01 5.55 -4.40
N THR A 53 -13.31 5.87 -4.37
CA THR A 53 -13.81 7.10 -3.72
C THR A 53 -13.53 7.11 -2.21
N GLU A 54 -13.79 5.99 -1.53
CA GLU A 54 -13.52 5.84 -0.10
C GLU A 54 -12.01 5.89 0.18
N LEU A 55 -11.19 5.21 -0.64
CA LEU A 55 -9.73 5.22 -0.50
C LEU A 55 -9.13 6.62 -0.71
N LYS A 56 -9.66 7.42 -1.64
CA LYS A 56 -9.24 8.82 -1.80
C LYS A 56 -9.43 9.63 -0.51
N GLN A 57 -10.54 9.41 0.20
CA GLN A 57 -10.82 10.08 1.47
C GLN A 57 -9.94 9.54 2.61
N ILE A 58 -9.77 8.22 2.68
CA ILE A 58 -8.96 7.55 3.71
C ILE A 58 -7.47 7.96 3.58
N LEU A 59 -6.97 8.06 2.37
CA LEU A 59 -5.56 8.37 2.11
C LEU A 59 -5.29 9.88 1.98
N ASP A 60 -6.33 10.71 2.15
CA ASP A 60 -6.28 12.17 1.96
C ASP A 60 -5.67 12.60 0.60
N LEU A 61 -6.09 11.92 -0.48
CA LEU A 61 -5.59 12.17 -1.85
C LEU A 61 -6.39 13.31 -2.49
N GLN A 62 -5.72 14.42 -2.77
CA GLN A 62 -6.37 15.65 -3.26
C GLN A 62 -6.49 15.70 -4.78
N ASN A 63 -5.50 15.17 -5.50
CA ASN A 63 -5.35 15.31 -6.93
C ASN A 63 -4.92 13.99 -7.63
N PRO A 64 -5.55 12.83 -7.36
CA PRO A 64 -5.14 11.56 -7.96
C PRO A 64 -5.23 11.55 -9.50
N ASP A 65 -6.04 12.42 -10.11
CA ASP A 65 -6.19 12.47 -11.58
C ASP A 65 -5.03 13.22 -12.27
N THR A 66 -4.28 14.05 -11.53
CA THR A 66 -3.19 14.88 -12.08
C THR A 66 -1.83 14.63 -11.40
N CYS A 67 -1.83 14.06 -10.19
CA CYS A 67 -0.66 13.67 -9.44
C CYS A 67 -0.37 12.17 -9.61
N MET A 68 0.65 11.84 -10.39
CA MET A 68 1.07 10.46 -10.64
C MET A 68 1.35 9.66 -9.36
N ARG A 69 1.88 10.32 -8.32
CA ARG A 69 2.15 9.67 -7.04
C ARG A 69 0.85 9.24 -6.35
N GLU A 70 -0.12 10.14 -6.27
CA GLU A 70 -1.42 9.85 -5.66
C GLU A 70 -2.21 8.83 -6.49
N ALA A 71 -2.16 8.94 -7.82
CA ALA A 71 -2.74 7.96 -8.74
C ALA A 71 -2.22 6.54 -8.46
N ALA A 72 -0.90 6.41 -8.33
CA ALA A 72 -0.28 5.12 -8.07
C ALA A 72 -0.62 4.60 -6.67
N LEU A 73 -0.60 5.46 -5.64
CA LEU A 73 -1.03 5.07 -4.30
C LEU A 73 -2.46 4.53 -4.32
N LEU A 74 -3.40 5.24 -4.94
CA LEU A 74 -4.78 4.78 -5.08
C LEU A 74 -4.86 3.42 -5.78
N ASP A 75 -4.13 3.24 -6.88
CA ASP A 75 -4.07 1.98 -7.62
C ASP A 75 -3.55 0.82 -6.76
N PHE A 76 -2.52 1.04 -5.93
CA PHE A 76 -1.98 0.00 -5.04
C PHE A 76 -2.96 -0.42 -3.95
N TYR A 77 -3.58 0.53 -3.26
CA TYR A 77 -4.57 0.20 -2.23
C TYR A 77 -5.78 -0.50 -2.86
N SER A 78 -6.34 0.05 -3.94
CA SER A 78 -7.46 -0.56 -4.67
C SER A 78 -7.14 -1.97 -5.16
N SER A 79 -5.91 -2.19 -5.65
CA SER A 79 -5.42 -3.49 -6.10
C SER A 79 -5.30 -4.51 -4.97
N VAL A 80 -4.84 -4.12 -3.77
CA VAL A 80 -4.77 -5.04 -2.62
C VAL A 80 -6.16 -5.50 -2.20
N PHE A 81 -7.15 -4.59 -2.15
CA PHE A 81 -8.53 -4.94 -1.83
C PHE A 81 -9.15 -5.86 -2.87
N SER A 82 -8.95 -5.56 -4.16
CA SER A 82 -9.46 -6.38 -5.27
C SER A 82 -8.84 -7.78 -5.24
N TRP A 83 -7.52 -7.86 -5.09
CA TRP A 83 -6.80 -9.12 -4.98
C TRP A 83 -7.24 -9.93 -3.75
N ALA A 84 -7.31 -9.31 -2.56
CA ALA A 84 -7.73 -10.00 -1.33
C ALA A 84 -9.15 -10.58 -1.46
N LYS A 85 -10.05 -9.86 -2.14
CA LYS A 85 -11.39 -10.36 -2.45
C LYS A 85 -11.36 -11.57 -3.39
N GLU A 86 -10.57 -11.52 -4.46
CA GLU A 86 -10.41 -12.62 -5.41
C GLU A 86 -9.78 -13.86 -4.77
N SER A 87 -8.85 -13.67 -3.84
CA SER A 87 -8.19 -14.71 -3.04
C SER A 87 -9.03 -15.21 -1.86
N ASN A 88 -10.26 -14.71 -1.67
CA ASN A 88 -11.16 -15.06 -0.56
C ASN A 88 -10.60 -14.77 0.85
N PHE A 89 -9.74 -13.76 0.98
CA PHE A 89 -9.21 -13.34 2.27
C PHE A 89 -10.33 -12.79 3.15
N SER A 90 -10.34 -13.18 4.42
CA SER A 90 -11.23 -12.61 5.43
C SER A 90 -10.92 -11.13 5.67
N PRO A 91 -11.85 -10.34 6.22
CA PRO A 91 -11.59 -8.92 6.52
C PRO A 91 -10.35 -8.69 7.38
N THR A 92 -10.03 -9.59 8.31
CA THR A 92 -8.82 -9.50 9.15
C THR A 92 -7.54 -9.76 8.36
N GLN A 93 -7.56 -10.72 7.42
CA GLN A 93 -6.44 -10.98 6.51
C GLN A 93 -6.28 -9.84 5.49
N THR A 94 -7.38 -9.28 4.98
CA THR A 94 -7.38 -8.07 4.14
C THR A 94 -6.78 -6.89 4.88
N SER A 95 -7.21 -6.65 6.13
CA SER A 95 -6.66 -5.60 7.01
C SER A 95 -5.15 -5.77 7.22
N PHE A 96 -4.69 -6.99 7.49
CA PHE A 96 -3.27 -7.30 7.59
C PHE A 96 -2.52 -6.99 6.29
N SER A 97 -3.09 -7.38 5.15
CA SER A 97 -2.49 -7.19 3.82
C SER A 97 -2.36 -5.71 3.46
N VAL A 98 -3.38 -4.91 3.77
CA VAL A 98 -3.34 -3.45 3.56
C VAL A 98 -2.36 -2.77 4.50
N ALA A 99 -2.30 -3.17 5.78
CA ALA A 99 -1.30 -2.67 6.72
C ALA A 99 0.13 -3.02 6.29
N LEU A 100 0.31 -4.20 5.72
CA LEU A 100 1.59 -4.63 5.15
C LEU A 100 1.97 -3.76 3.97
N LEU A 101 1.05 -3.53 3.02
CA LEU A 101 1.27 -2.58 1.91
C LEU A 101 1.68 -1.21 2.43
N GLN A 102 0.92 -0.64 3.37
CA GLN A 102 1.20 0.67 3.95
C GLN A 102 2.61 0.72 4.54
N THR A 103 2.98 -0.29 5.35
CA THR A 103 4.30 -0.39 5.97
C THR A 103 5.42 -0.42 4.91
N LEU A 104 5.25 -1.21 3.85
CA LEU A 104 6.25 -1.32 2.78
C LEU A 104 6.41 -0.01 2.01
N LEU A 105 5.32 0.70 1.73
CA LEU A 105 5.33 2.00 1.05
C LEU A 105 5.97 3.09 1.94
N GLU A 106 5.67 3.12 3.24
CA GLU A 106 6.28 4.03 4.22
C GLU A 106 7.79 3.77 4.36
N ASN A 107 8.22 2.50 4.35
CA ASN A 107 9.64 2.15 4.36
C ASN A 107 10.40 2.71 3.15
N ILE A 108 9.75 2.75 1.98
CA ILE A 108 10.32 3.37 0.77
C ILE A 108 10.35 4.90 0.92
N ARG A 109 9.21 5.50 1.27
CA ARG A 109 9.01 6.95 1.31
C ARG A 109 9.85 7.64 2.38
N ASP A 110 9.74 7.17 3.62
CA ASP A 110 10.22 7.88 4.81
C ASP A 110 11.58 7.38 5.28
N LYS A 111 11.80 6.07 5.17
CA LYS A 111 13.04 5.42 5.64
C LYS A 111 14.06 5.21 4.52
N HIS A 112 13.67 5.47 3.26
CA HIS A 112 14.50 5.27 2.07
C HIS A 112 15.15 3.88 2.00
N MET A 113 14.45 2.85 2.50
CA MET A 113 14.99 1.49 2.54
C MET A 113 15.23 0.96 1.13
N CYS A 114 16.36 0.28 0.93
CA CYS A 114 16.57 -0.49 -0.29
C CYS A 114 15.67 -1.74 -0.32
N MET A 115 15.54 -2.36 -1.50
CA MET A 115 14.67 -3.53 -1.70
C MET A 115 14.96 -4.66 -0.70
N VAL A 116 16.25 -4.94 -0.42
CA VAL A 116 16.65 -6.05 0.47
C VAL A 116 16.26 -5.77 1.92
N GLU A 117 16.43 -4.54 2.38
CA GLU A 117 16.03 -4.13 3.74
C GLU A 117 14.51 -4.23 3.92
N ASN A 118 13.75 -3.72 2.95
CA ASN A 118 12.29 -3.71 3.01
C ASN A 118 11.71 -5.14 2.87
N LEU A 119 12.36 -6.03 2.12
CA LEU A 119 12.02 -7.46 2.10
C LEU A 119 12.28 -8.11 3.47
N GLY A 120 13.30 -7.65 4.20
CA GLY A 120 13.52 -8.04 5.59
C GLY A 120 12.39 -7.62 6.51
N GLU A 121 11.87 -6.40 6.37
CA GLU A 121 10.69 -5.92 7.12
C GLU A 121 9.43 -6.68 6.74
N PHE A 122 9.23 -6.98 5.45
CA PHE A 122 8.16 -7.87 4.99
C PHE A 122 8.19 -9.23 5.69
N ALA A 123 9.34 -9.89 5.72
CA ALA A 123 9.49 -11.19 6.37
C ALA A 123 9.24 -11.12 7.89
N LYS A 124 9.68 -10.04 8.56
CA LYS A 124 9.42 -9.81 9.98
C LYS A 124 7.94 -9.60 10.28
N ALA A 125 7.23 -8.87 9.43
CA ALA A 125 5.79 -8.63 9.58
C ALA A 125 4.95 -9.88 9.26
N LEU A 126 5.40 -10.70 8.30
CA LEU A 126 4.73 -11.96 7.93
C LEU A 126 4.90 -13.06 8.98
N ALA A 127 6.07 -13.16 9.61
CA ALA A 127 6.40 -14.19 10.59
C ALA A 127 5.35 -14.38 11.71
N PRO A 128 4.87 -13.34 12.42
CA PRO A 128 3.86 -13.50 13.46
C PRO A 128 2.48 -13.88 12.89
N ALA A 129 2.14 -13.49 11.66
CA ALA A 129 0.85 -13.83 11.05
C ALA A 129 0.75 -15.32 10.69
N CYS A 130 1.88 -15.98 10.42
CA CYS A 130 1.95 -17.42 10.12
C CYS A 130 2.18 -18.29 11.36
N GLN A 131 2.42 -17.70 12.53
CA GLN A 131 2.70 -18.43 13.76
C GLN A 131 1.42 -18.69 14.55
N ASN A 132 1.27 -19.90 15.09
CA ASN A 132 0.26 -20.16 16.11
C ASN A 132 0.70 -19.51 17.42
N PRO A 133 -0.16 -18.74 18.10
CA PRO A 133 0.15 -18.30 19.44
C PRO A 133 0.29 -19.54 20.33
N MET A 134 1.50 -19.78 20.84
CA MET A 134 1.87 -20.96 21.66
C MET A 134 0.98 -21.22 22.89
N GLU A 135 0.14 -20.25 23.27
CA GLU A 135 -0.68 -20.28 24.49
C GLU A 135 -2.20 -20.32 24.21
N ASP A 136 -2.65 -20.26 22.96
CA ASP A 136 -4.06 -20.28 22.59
C ASP A 136 -4.26 -21.29 21.44
N ASP A 137 -5.29 -22.14 21.49
CA ASP A 137 -5.64 -23.10 20.43
C ASP A 137 -6.15 -22.40 19.14
N SER A 138 -5.78 -21.14 18.93
CA SER A 138 -6.18 -20.35 17.78
C SER A 138 -5.31 -20.66 16.56
N SER A 139 -5.98 -20.81 15.42
CA SER A 139 -5.33 -20.96 14.12
C SER A 139 -4.51 -19.72 13.79
N PRO A 140 -3.44 -19.83 12.98
CA PRO A 140 -2.68 -18.67 12.56
C PRO A 140 -3.56 -17.77 11.69
N LEU A 141 -3.20 -16.50 11.56
CA LEU A 141 -3.93 -15.57 10.69
C LEU A 141 -3.85 -16.01 9.23
N LEU A 142 -2.67 -16.47 8.80
CA LEU A 142 -2.41 -16.96 7.46
C LEU A 142 -1.97 -18.42 7.56
N ASP A 143 -2.66 -19.29 6.83
CA ASP A 143 -2.14 -20.63 6.60
C ASP A 143 -0.97 -20.61 5.59
N VAL A 144 -0.43 -21.80 5.29
CA VAL A 144 0.73 -21.91 4.39
C VAL A 144 0.39 -21.45 2.96
N GLU A 145 -0.82 -21.69 2.48
CA GLU A 145 -1.22 -21.30 1.13
C GLU A 145 -1.55 -19.81 1.08
N ASP A 146 -2.26 -19.28 2.08
CA ASP A 146 -2.53 -17.83 2.23
C ASP A 146 -1.22 -17.03 2.26
N ALA A 147 -0.25 -17.48 3.05
CA ALA A 147 1.05 -16.82 3.16
C ALA A 147 1.84 -16.85 1.85
N LYS A 148 1.74 -17.95 1.09
CA LYS A 148 2.37 -18.11 -0.22
C LYS A 148 1.69 -17.23 -1.27
N GLU A 149 0.37 -17.13 -1.25
CA GLU A 149 -0.39 -16.29 -2.17
C GLU A 149 -0.08 -14.80 -1.91
N LEU A 150 -0.11 -14.38 -0.65
CA LEU A 150 0.27 -13.02 -0.22
C LEU A 150 1.72 -12.68 -0.61
N THR A 151 2.65 -13.61 -0.38
CA THR A 151 4.05 -13.44 -0.78
C THR A 151 4.19 -13.31 -2.29
N SER A 152 3.47 -14.13 -3.06
CA SER A 152 3.46 -14.05 -4.53
C SER A 152 2.91 -12.72 -5.02
N TYR A 153 1.82 -12.26 -4.41
CA TYR A 153 1.22 -10.97 -4.71
C TYR A 153 2.21 -9.83 -4.50
N PHE A 154 2.78 -9.67 -3.30
CA PHE A 154 3.72 -8.58 -3.03
C PHE A 154 5.01 -8.67 -3.84
N LYS A 155 5.45 -9.90 -4.18
CA LYS A 155 6.57 -10.10 -5.08
C LYS A 155 6.32 -9.46 -6.45
N THR A 156 5.13 -9.66 -7.03
CA THR A 156 4.81 -9.18 -8.40
C THR A 156 4.28 -7.76 -8.44
N SER A 157 3.51 -7.35 -7.43
CA SER A 157 2.90 -6.02 -7.37
C SER A 157 3.89 -4.93 -6.93
N LEU A 158 4.73 -5.21 -5.93
CA LEU A 158 5.63 -4.23 -5.31
C LEU A 158 7.09 -4.51 -5.61
N PHE A 159 7.61 -5.67 -5.18
CA PHE A 159 9.06 -5.93 -5.17
C PHE A 159 9.68 -6.04 -6.57
N GLN A 160 8.97 -6.60 -7.55
CA GLN A 160 9.45 -6.63 -8.95
C GLN A 160 9.63 -5.25 -9.56
N LYS A 161 8.88 -4.25 -9.07
CA LYS A 161 8.90 -2.88 -9.61
C LYS A 161 9.52 -1.90 -8.60
N TYR A 162 10.28 -2.38 -7.62
CA TYR A 162 10.73 -1.60 -6.45
C TYR A 162 11.40 -0.26 -6.81
N ASN A 163 12.27 -0.25 -7.82
CA ASN A 163 12.97 0.97 -8.25
C ASN A 163 12.00 2.05 -8.76
N LEU A 164 10.89 1.66 -9.41
CA LEU A 164 9.86 2.58 -9.85
C LEU A 164 9.17 3.23 -8.65
N PHE A 165 8.83 2.43 -7.63
CA PHE A 165 8.23 2.94 -6.39
C PHE A 165 9.19 3.87 -5.65
N GLN A 166 10.46 3.49 -5.56
CA GLN A 166 11.47 4.34 -4.95
C GLN A 166 11.51 5.70 -5.67
N PHE A 167 11.65 5.70 -6.99
CA PHE A 167 11.61 6.95 -7.76
C PHE A 167 10.33 7.76 -7.53
N LEU A 168 9.16 7.13 -7.58
CA LEU A 168 7.87 7.81 -7.47
C LEU A 168 7.62 8.42 -6.08
N LEU A 169 8.02 7.70 -5.02
CA LEU A 169 7.72 8.08 -3.63
C LEU A 169 8.78 9.00 -3.03
N THR A 170 10.04 8.92 -3.47
CA THR A 170 11.13 9.74 -2.91
C THR A 170 11.47 10.97 -3.72
N THR A 171 11.10 11.03 -5.00
CA THR A 171 11.42 12.20 -5.83
C THR A 171 10.49 13.36 -5.44
N PRO A 172 11.02 14.49 -4.93
CA PRO A 172 10.25 15.71 -4.86
C PRO A 172 10.02 16.14 -6.31
N ARG A 173 8.80 15.98 -6.82
CA ARG A 173 8.45 16.63 -8.08
C ARG A 173 8.33 18.11 -7.73
N GLU A 174 9.45 18.83 -7.86
CA GLU A 174 9.37 20.25 -8.15
C GLU A 174 8.46 20.32 -9.37
N GLU A 175 7.26 20.88 -9.19
CA GLU A 175 6.50 21.44 -10.29
C GLU A 175 7.30 22.61 -10.85
N SER A 176 8.44 22.33 -11.49
CA SER A 176 8.98 23.24 -12.47
C SER A 176 8.01 23.16 -13.65
N LEU A 177 6.88 23.86 -13.52
CA LEU A 177 6.32 24.58 -14.63
C LEU A 177 7.44 25.53 -15.07
N SER A 178 8.40 25.00 -15.85
CA SER A 178 9.21 25.88 -16.66
C SER A 178 8.18 26.59 -17.53
N SER A 179 7.93 27.85 -17.19
CA SER A 179 7.27 28.82 -18.05
C SER A 179 8.19 29.14 -19.24
N GLU A 180 8.82 28.12 -19.83
CA GLU A 180 9.23 28.21 -21.20
C GLU A 180 7.96 28.07 -22.01
N ALA A 181 7.45 29.23 -22.42
CA ALA A 181 6.59 29.33 -23.57
C ALA A 181 7.21 28.48 -24.69
N LYS A 182 6.71 27.26 -24.89
CA LYS A 182 6.96 26.50 -26.11
C LYS A 182 6.26 27.28 -27.22
N THR A 183 6.98 28.21 -27.83
CA THR A 183 6.65 28.71 -29.16
C THR A 183 6.66 27.51 -30.09
N ILE A 184 5.48 26.97 -30.36
CA ILE A 184 5.27 26.10 -31.50
C ILE A 184 5.50 27.01 -32.71
N GLU A 185 6.60 26.80 -33.44
CA GLU A 185 6.73 27.38 -34.77
C GLU A 185 5.64 26.77 -35.64
N VAL A 186 4.55 27.52 -35.80
CA VAL A 186 3.56 27.25 -36.82
C VAL A 186 4.23 27.57 -38.14
N PHE A 187 4.64 26.54 -38.88
CA PHE A 187 5.01 26.71 -40.27
C PHE A 187 3.77 27.21 -41.02
N THR A 188 3.71 28.51 -41.27
CA THR A 188 2.80 29.06 -42.27
C THR A 188 3.34 28.61 -43.62
N TYR A 189 2.73 27.57 -44.19
CA TYR A 189 2.88 27.32 -45.62
C TYR A 189 2.49 28.62 -46.34
N PRO A 190 3.29 29.12 -47.29
CA PRO A 190 2.75 30.09 -48.21
C PRO A 190 1.51 29.46 -48.84
N ASP A 191 0.40 30.19 -48.89
CA ASP A 191 -0.78 29.83 -49.67
C ASP A 191 -0.40 29.80 -51.15
N THR A 192 0.40 28.82 -51.55
CA THR A 192 0.56 28.43 -52.94
C THR A 192 -0.63 27.55 -53.24
N PRO A 193 -1.56 27.97 -54.14
CA PRO A 193 -2.61 27.09 -54.59
C PRO A 193 -1.96 25.83 -55.13
N LEU A 194 -2.44 24.68 -54.67
CA LEU A 194 -2.03 23.36 -55.15
C LEU A 194 -2.58 23.16 -56.58
N GLU A 195 -2.11 23.95 -57.54
CA GLU A 195 -2.43 23.82 -58.96
C GLU A 195 -1.34 22.99 -59.65
N GLU A 196 -1.19 21.74 -59.20
CA GLU A 196 -0.55 20.70 -59.99
C GLU A 196 -1.41 19.44 -59.93
N SER A 197 -2.68 19.59 -60.29
CA SER A 197 -3.50 18.45 -60.66
C SER A 197 -3.07 17.98 -62.05
N VAL A 198 -2.62 16.74 -62.15
CA VAL A 198 -2.57 16.01 -63.43
C VAL A 198 -3.96 16.10 -64.07
N PRO A 199 -4.10 16.58 -65.32
CA PRO A 199 -5.42 16.72 -65.92
C PRO A 199 -6.06 15.33 -66.03
N ALA A 200 -7.33 15.25 -65.62
CA ALA A 200 -8.11 14.00 -65.55
C ALA A 200 -8.38 13.35 -66.93
N ASN A 201 -7.86 13.93 -68.02
CA ASN A 201 -7.94 13.38 -69.37
C ASN A 201 -6.96 12.21 -69.63
N LEU A 202 -6.12 11.85 -68.66
CA LEU A 202 -5.23 10.68 -68.73
C LEU A 202 -5.87 9.39 -68.18
N TYR A 203 -7.14 9.42 -67.72
CA TYR A 203 -7.81 8.25 -67.12
C TYR A 203 -8.99 7.70 -67.94
N LEU A 204 -9.14 8.11 -69.20
CA LEU A 204 -10.15 7.53 -70.11
C LEU A 204 -9.48 7.10 -71.42
N GLU A 205 -8.86 5.93 -71.39
CA GLU A 205 -8.84 4.97 -72.52
C GLU A 205 -9.51 3.67 -72.06
#